data_AF-A0A067NR20-F1
#
_entry.id   AF-A0A067NR20-F1
#
_cell.length_a   1.000
_cell.length_b   1.000
_cell.length_c   1.000
_cell.angle_alpha   90.00
_cell.angle_beta   90.00
_cell.angle_gamma   90.00
#
_symmetry.space_group_name_H-M   'P 1'
#
loop_
_entity.id
_entity.type
_entity.pdbx_description
1 polymer ?
#
loop_
_entity_poly.entity_id
_entity_poly.type
_entity_poly.pdbx_seq_one_letter_code
_entity_poly.pdbx_strand_id
1 'polypeptide(L)'
;MADEVTRLLDKILGSLAGISGRQLAIDDCHKLESKANSAVSAIRLLRNLSTPIHKLPIEVLAVIFTHVTGSEAPQDFLPDIIGPVYLRSTSSSGVERLVRVCRKWRDAAFAFPALWSTVYFVAPNEGWQTTAPSASLTRRLLQVQKSTPLKVFALSCAQGQYEDSILLPNGVPDESESTRFFRLIAPRASRTEELHIINFDHDALKKPPEWRTFFSAFPSLVTLVVSHRPSLNIITALTLPKETPDATFLAPNLSTLRIYDNQIPSVLCLSIFAEQRDRRNNRLRLLEIISASTSPPSSGWGTPTVNAHPSPNTHVDNYNQQDQQAFDNGGSDHIGGGQGGTGNRELEVHPRWPSVLVADLITMGDYVETVDCTKVEMGAAFDIVSQRPPRAFTWLAQMMF
;
A
#
# COMPACT_ATOMS: atom_id res chain seq x y z
N MET A 1 -34.97 32.00 -10.32
CA MET A 1 -33.61 31.53 -10.69
C MET A 1 -33.64 30.71 -11.99
N ALA A 2 -34.55 29.74 -12.14
CA ALA A 2 -34.71 28.99 -13.39
C ALA A 2 -35.04 29.90 -14.60
N ASP A 3 -35.93 30.87 -14.43
CA ASP A 3 -36.29 31.83 -15.49
C ASP A 3 -35.10 32.70 -15.92
N GLU A 4 -34.26 33.10 -14.97
CA GLU A 4 -33.07 33.92 -15.25
C GLU A 4 -31.99 33.11 -16.01
N VAL A 5 -31.83 31.83 -15.68
CA VAL A 5 -30.92 30.95 -16.42
C VAL A 5 -31.43 30.68 -17.83
N THR A 6 -32.74 30.47 -17.99
CA THR A 6 -33.37 30.29 -19.31
C THR A 6 -33.17 31.56 -20.16
N ARG A 7 -33.44 32.74 -19.60
CA ARG A 7 -33.20 34.04 -20.25
C ARG A 7 -31.74 34.25 -20.66
N LEU A 8 -30.77 33.85 -19.83
CA LEU A 8 -29.35 33.92 -20.15
C LEU A 8 -28.96 32.96 -21.29
N LEU A 9 -29.50 31.74 -21.28
CA LEU A 9 -29.28 30.76 -22.35
C LEU A 9 -29.83 31.25 -23.68
N ASP A 10 -31.05 31.76 -23.70
CA ASP A 10 -31.67 32.33 -24.90
C ASP A 10 -30.86 33.51 -25.44
N LYS A 11 -30.31 34.36 -24.56
CA LYS A 11 -29.42 35.46 -24.96
C LYS A 11 -28.10 34.96 -25.55
N ILE A 12 -27.52 33.88 -25.01
CA ILE A 12 -26.30 33.25 -25.54
C ILE A 12 -26.58 32.65 -26.92
N LEU A 13 -27.68 31.89 -27.05
CA LEU A 13 -28.12 31.28 -28.31
C LEU A 13 -28.42 32.34 -29.39
N GLY A 14 -29.10 33.42 -29.02
CA GLY A 14 -29.34 34.55 -29.92
C GLY A 14 -28.05 35.25 -30.36
N SER A 15 -27.07 35.38 -29.46
CA SER A 15 -25.75 35.94 -29.79
C SER A 15 -24.97 35.04 -30.75
N LEU A 16 -25.04 33.72 -30.55
CA LEU A 16 -24.40 32.71 -31.42
C LEU A 16 -25.03 32.67 -32.81
N ALA A 17 -26.36 32.77 -32.91
CA ALA A 17 -27.06 32.77 -34.19
C ALA A 17 -26.65 33.96 -35.09
N GLY A 18 -26.39 35.13 -34.49
CA GLY A 18 -25.94 36.32 -35.22
C GLY A 18 -24.48 36.30 -35.70
N ILE A 19 -23.68 35.33 -35.24
CA ILE A 19 -22.25 35.20 -35.57
C ILE A 19 -22.03 34.34 -36.83
N SER A 20 -23.02 33.53 -37.23
CA SER A 20 -22.91 32.62 -38.37
C SER A 20 -22.59 33.40 -39.66
N GLY A 21 -21.32 33.35 -40.10
CA GLY A 21 -20.84 34.00 -41.33
C GLY A 21 -19.91 35.21 -41.13
N ARG A 22 -19.60 35.64 -39.90
CA ARG A 22 -18.62 36.72 -39.63
C ARG A 22 -17.34 36.18 -39.00
N GLN A 23 -16.20 36.69 -39.43
CA GLN A 23 -14.91 36.37 -38.83
C GLN A 23 -14.80 37.10 -37.48
N LEU A 24 -14.87 36.34 -36.39
CA LEU A 24 -14.73 36.86 -35.03
C LEU A 24 -13.28 37.17 -34.71
N ALA A 25 -13.04 38.27 -34.01
CA ALA A 25 -11.77 38.52 -33.37
C ALA A 25 -11.53 37.46 -32.26
N ILE A 26 -10.27 37.07 -32.07
CA ILE A 26 -9.88 36.04 -31.09
C ILE A 26 -10.32 36.38 -29.65
N ASP A 27 -10.30 37.66 -29.29
CA ASP A 27 -10.73 38.15 -27.97
C ASP A 27 -12.23 37.91 -27.71
N ASP A 28 -13.06 38.01 -28.75
CA ASP A 28 -14.50 37.78 -28.63
C ASP A 28 -14.82 36.30 -28.52
N CYS A 29 -14.02 35.43 -29.15
CA CYS A 29 -14.07 33.98 -28.93
C CYS A 29 -13.80 33.64 -27.46
N HIS A 30 -12.73 34.19 -26.85
CA HIS A 30 -12.42 33.96 -25.44
C HIS A 30 -13.52 34.46 -24.48
N LYS A 31 -14.11 35.62 -24.76
CA LYS A 31 -15.25 36.15 -23.96
C LYS A 31 -16.47 35.24 -24.06
N LEU A 32 -16.76 34.74 -25.26
CA LEU A 32 -17.89 33.84 -25.50
C LEU A 32 -17.69 32.48 -24.81
N GLU A 33 -16.49 31.92 -24.90
CA GLU A 33 -16.09 30.70 -24.19
C GLU A 33 -16.26 30.86 -22.67
N SER A 34 -15.78 31.97 -22.10
CA SER A 34 -15.93 32.28 -20.67
C SER A 34 -17.40 32.39 -20.23
N LYS A 35 -18.26 33.03 -21.05
CA LYS A 35 -19.71 33.11 -20.79
C LYS A 35 -20.39 31.74 -20.87
N ALA A 36 -20.06 30.94 -21.88
CA ALA A 36 -20.59 29.59 -22.03
C ALA A 36 -20.19 28.70 -20.84
N ASN A 37 -18.92 28.73 -20.43
CA ASN A 37 -18.43 28.01 -19.25
C ASN A 37 -19.12 28.46 -17.95
N SER A 38 -19.41 29.76 -17.82
CA SER A 38 -20.17 30.30 -16.69
C SER A 38 -21.62 29.81 -16.67
N ALA A 39 -22.30 29.79 -17.82
CA ALA A 39 -23.67 29.29 -17.95
C ALA A 39 -23.76 27.78 -17.65
N VAL A 40 -22.85 26.98 -18.21
CA VAL A 40 -22.75 25.54 -17.91
C VAL A 40 -22.53 25.31 -16.41
N SER A 41 -21.68 26.12 -15.78
CA SER A 41 -21.44 26.05 -14.32
C SER A 41 -22.69 26.38 -13.51
N ALA A 42 -23.48 27.37 -13.93
CA ALA A 42 -24.75 27.72 -13.28
C ALA A 42 -25.82 26.62 -13.43
N ILE A 43 -25.93 25.99 -14.60
CA ILE A 43 -26.84 24.86 -14.83
C ILE A 43 -26.44 23.67 -13.94
N ARG A 44 -25.14 23.35 -13.87
CA ARG A 44 -24.63 22.30 -12.98
C ARG A 44 -24.95 22.60 -11.52
N LEU A 45 -24.80 23.85 -11.09
CA LEU A 45 -25.16 24.28 -9.74
C LEU A 45 -26.66 24.07 -9.46
N LEU A 46 -27.55 24.51 -10.37
CA LEU A 46 -28.99 24.33 -10.23
C LEU A 46 -29.41 22.86 -10.17
N ARG A 47 -28.85 22.04 -11.07
CA ARG A 47 -29.08 20.59 -11.07
C ARG A 47 -28.65 19.98 -9.74
N ASN A 48 -27.45 20.33 -9.27
CA ASN A 48 -26.93 19.86 -7.99
C ASN A 48 -27.82 20.29 -6.82
N LEU A 49 -28.24 21.56 -6.76
CA LEU A 49 -29.16 22.07 -5.73
C LEU A 49 -30.51 21.35 -5.71
N SER A 50 -30.94 20.82 -6.85
CA SER A 50 -32.20 20.07 -6.96
C SER A 50 -32.08 18.63 -6.44
N THR A 51 -30.87 18.09 -6.33
CA THR A 51 -30.67 16.74 -5.80
C THR A 51 -30.88 16.69 -4.28
N PRO A 52 -31.50 15.64 -3.72
CA PRO A 52 -31.79 15.52 -2.29
C PRO A 52 -30.55 15.66 -1.39
N ILE A 53 -29.38 15.18 -1.84
CA ILE A 53 -28.12 15.24 -1.09
C ILE A 53 -27.65 16.67 -0.82
N HIS A 54 -28.01 17.63 -1.68
CA HIS A 54 -27.69 19.04 -1.48
C HIS A 54 -28.60 19.74 -0.47
N LYS A 55 -29.68 19.10 0.00
CA LYS A 55 -30.51 19.60 1.10
C LYS A 55 -30.02 19.16 2.48
N LEU A 56 -29.08 18.21 2.54
CA LEU A 56 -28.52 17.74 3.81
C LEU A 56 -27.65 18.83 4.47
N PRO A 57 -27.68 18.94 5.80
CA PRO A 57 -26.67 19.70 6.56
C PRO A 57 -25.25 19.19 6.28
N ILE A 58 -24.27 20.06 6.50
CA ILE A 58 -22.87 19.76 6.16
C ILE A 58 -22.29 18.68 7.08
N GLU A 59 -22.78 18.59 8.31
CA GLU A 59 -22.46 17.57 9.31
C GLU A 59 -22.91 16.18 8.84
N VAL A 60 -24.12 16.09 8.26
CA VAL A 60 -24.63 14.82 7.71
C VAL A 60 -23.80 14.38 6.51
N LEU A 61 -23.39 15.33 5.65
CA LEU A 61 -22.45 15.03 4.57
C LEU A 61 -21.11 14.52 5.11
N ALA A 62 -20.60 15.09 6.20
CA ALA A 62 -19.34 14.65 6.80
C ALA A 62 -19.42 13.22 7.35
N VAL A 63 -20.54 12.84 7.97
CA VAL A 63 -20.78 11.45 8.41
C VAL A 63 -20.80 10.51 7.21
N ILE A 64 -21.54 10.86 6.15
CA ILE A 64 -21.54 10.08 4.90
C ILE A 64 -20.13 9.97 4.32
N PHE A 65 -19.38 11.06 4.29
CA PHE A 65 -18.01 11.08 3.78
C PHE A 65 -17.10 10.17 4.57
N THR A 66 -17.23 10.14 5.90
CA THR A 66 -16.45 9.26 6.78
C THR A 66 -16.68 7.78 6.42
N HIS A 67 -17.91 7.40 6.08
CA HIS A 67 -18.22 6.04 5.62
C HIS A 67 -17.69 5.76 4.21
N VAL A 68 -17.75 6.74 3.30
CA VAL A 68 -17.24 6.60 1.92
C VAL A 68 -15.71 6.52 1.88
N THR A 69 -15.03 7.22 2.77
CA THR A 69 -13.56 7.28 2.80
C THR A 69 -12.95 6.06 3.49
N GLY A 70 -13.75 5.23 4.14
CA GLY A 70 -13.30 4.12 4.98
C GLY A 70 -12.66 4.65 6.25
N SER A 71 -13.27 4.38 7.41
CA SER A 71 -12.64 4.64 8.72
C SER A 71 -11.53 3.64 9.05
N GLU A 72 -11.42 2.56 8.28
CA GLU A 72 -10.51 1.45 8.50
C GLU A 72 -9.40 1.51 7.45
N ALA A 73 -8.19 1.10 7.84
CA ALA A 73 -7.08 0.91 6.90
C ALA A 73 -7.62 0.20 5.65
N PRO A 74 -7.31 0.66 4.43
CA PRO A 74 -7.87 0.05 3.24
C PRO A 74 -7.64 -1.46 3.35
N GLN A 75 -8.68 -2.27 3.21
CA GLN A 75 -8.50 -3.73 3.21
C GLN A 75 -7.50 -4.13 2.10
N ASP A 76 -7.41 -3.30 1.06
CA ASP A 76 -6.45 -3.35 -0.04
C ASP A 76 -4.99 -3.06 0.37
N PHE A 77 -4.75 -2.57 1.60
CA PHE A 77 -3.42 -2.25 2.12
C PHE A 77 -2.77 -3.40 2.88
N LEU A 78 -3.40 -4.58 2.92
CA LEU A 78 -2.77 -5.83 3.32
C LEU A 78 -2.21 -6.52 2.05
N PRO A 79 -0.94 -6.25 1.70
CA PRO A 79 -0.33 -6.66 0.43
C PRO A 79 -0.38 -8.17 0.14
N ASP A 80 -0.50 -9.00 1.17
CA ASP A 80 -0.36 -10.46 1.02
C ASP A 80 -1.67 -11.25 0.97
N ILE A 81 -2.79 -10.70 1.44
CA ILE A 81 -4.06 -11.47 1.46
C ILE A 81 -4.76 -11.41 0.10
N ILE A 82 -4.53 -10.34 -0.68
CA ILE A 82 -5.32 -10.06 -1.89
C ILE A 82 -4.51 -10.32 -3.18
N GLY A 83 -3.25 -10.74 -3.06
CA GLY A 83 -2.37 -11.07 -4.17
C GLY A 83 -1.93 -9.83 -5.00
N PRO A 84 -0.98 -10.01 -5.93
CA PRO A 84 -0.37 -8.92 -6.73
C PRO A 84 -1.32 -8.24 -7.72
N VAL A 85 -2.64 -8.50 -7.67
CA VAL A 85 -3.53 -8.22 -8.80
C VAL A 85 -4.16 -6.82 -8.77
N TYR A 86 -4.31 -6.10 -7.65
CA TYR A 86 -5.08 -4.84 -7.69
C TYR A 86 -4.63 -3.66 -6.79
N LEU A 87 -3.34 -3.29 -6.81
CA LEU A 87 -2.99 -1.86 -6.72
C LEU A 87 -3.32 -1.10 -8.02
N ARG A 88 -4.06 -1.73 -8.95
CA ARG A 88 -4.71 -1.07 -10.07
C ARG A 88 -5.80 -0.14 -9.54
N SER A 89 -5.43 1.13 -9.46
CA SER A 89 -6.33 2.25 -9.74
C SER A 89 -7.32 2.60 -8.61
N THR A 90 -6.89 3.46 -7.70
CA THR A 90 -7.18 4.90 -7.84
C THR A 90 -6.42 5.66 -6.76
N SER A 91 -5.28 6.23 -7.16
CA SER A 91 -4.32 7.01 -6.37
C SER A 91 -4.88 8.26 -5.68
N SER A 92 -6.19 8.46 -5.73
CA SER A 92 -6.90 9.53 -5.05
C SER A 92 -7.56 8.93 -3.82
N SER A 93 -7.16 9.39 -2.64
CA SER A 93 -7.89 9.09 -1.39
C SER A 93 -9.40 9.27 -1.62
N GLY A 94 -10.25 8.52 -0.93
CA GLY A 94 -11.72 8.68 -1.07
C GLY A 94 -12.14 10.15 -0.98
N VAL A 95 -11.47 10.91 -0.11
CA VAL A 95 -11.68 12.34 0.12
C VAL A 95 -11.33 13.20 -1.09
N GLU A 96 -10.26 12.86 -1.82
CA GLU A 96 -9.90 13.55 -3.05
C GLU A 96 -10.97 13.43 -4.13
N ARG A 97 -11.64 12.27 -4.21
CA ARG A 97 -12.78 12.11 -5.11
C ARG A 97 -13.94 13.00 -4.65
N LEU A 98 -14.21 13.06 -3.34
CA LEU A 98 -15.27 13.90 -2.77
C LEU A 98 -15.07 15.39 -3.07
N VAL A 99 -13.86 15.93 -2.94
CA VAL A 99 -13.59 17.37 -3.21
C VAL A 99 -13.68 17.75 -4.69
N ARG A 100 -13.66 16.76 -5.59
CA ARG A 100 -13.81 16.94 -7.04
C ARG A 100 -15.28 16.91 -7.50
N VAL A 101 -16.22 16.46 -6.66
CA VAL A 101 -17.64 16.35 -7.02
C VAL A 101 -18.28 17.71 -7.28
N CYS A 102 -18.33 18.57 -6.25
CA CYS A 102 -18.88 19.91 -6.36
C CYS A 102 -18.34 20.83 -5.26
N ARG A 103 -18.63 22.14 -5.35
CA ARG A 103 -18.20 23.12 -4.35
C ARG A 103 -18.72 22.79 -2.94
N LYS A 104 -20.00 22.44 -2.78
CA LYS A 104 -20.58 22.09 -1.47
C LYS A 104 -19.86 20.91 -0.81
N TRP A 105 -19.56 19.86 -1.58
CA TRP A 105 -18.85 18.68 -1.07
C TRP A 105 -17.40 18.98 -0.71
N ARG A 106 -16.75 19.83 -1.50
CA ARG A 106 -15.41 20.32 -1.19
C ARG A 106 -15.39 21.14 0.10
N ASP A 107 -16.30 22.10 0.23
CA ASP A 107 -16.39 22.95 1.42
C ASP A 107 -16.74 22.11 2.65
N ALA A 108 -17.63 21.12 2.51
CA ALA A 108 -17.91 20.12 3.53
C ALA A 108 -16.66 19.33 3.91
N ALA A 109 -15.97 18.72 2.95
CA ALA A 109 -14.78 17.94 3.24
C ALA A 109 -13.69 18.78 3.94
N PHE A 110 -13.49 20.04 3.56
CA PHE A 110 -12.53 20.93 4.23
C PHE A 110 -12.98 21.41 5.61
N ALA A 111 -14.28 21.48 5.88
CA ALA A 111 -14.82 21.86 7.18
C ALA A 111 -14.60 20.79 8.27
N PHE A 112 -14.33 19.54 7.89
CA PHE A 112 -14.12 18.43 8.82
C PHE A 112 -12.71 17.83 8.69
N PRO A 113 -11.73 18.33 9.48
CA PRO A 113 -10.35 17.85 9.45
C PRO A 113 -10.21 16.33 9.63
N ALA A 114 -11.10 15.67 10.37
CA ALA A 114 -11.05 14.22 10.58
C ALA A 114 -11.08 13.41 9.28
N LEU A 115 -11.70 13.92 8.21
CA LEU A 115 -11.71 13.23 6.91
C LEU A 115 -10.31 13.13 6.30
N TRP A 116 -9.40 13.99 6.70
CA TRP A 116 -8.04 14.07 6.16
C TRP A 116 -7.00 13.51 7.13
N SER A 117 -7.40 12.90 8.26
CA SER A 117 -6.44 12.37 9.25
C SER A 117 -5.61 11.23 8.69
N THR A 118 -6.07 10.59 7.62
CA THR A 118 -5.38 9.49 6.97
C THR A 118 -4.66 9.98 5.71
N VAL A 119 -3.34 9.83 5.69
CA VAL A 119 -2.48 10.23 4.58
C VAL A 119 -1.84 9.00 3.95
N TYR A 120 -1.99 8.88 2.63
CA TYR A 120 -1.37 7.82 1.84
C TYR A 120 -0.20 8.40 1.06
N PHE A 121 0.94 7.72 1.17
CA PHE A 121 2.13 7.96 0.40
C PHE A 121 2.42 6.71 -0.40
N VAL A 122 2.40 6.85 -1.72
CA VAL A 122 2.75 5.79 -2.65
C VAL A 122 3.94 6.31 -3.43
N ALA A 123 5.09 5.65 -3.30
CA ALA A 123 6.25 6.00 -4.10
C ALA A 123 5.88 5.83 -5.60
N PRO A 124 6.12 6.84 -6.44
CA PRO A 124 5.88 6.71 -7.87
C PRO A 124 6.73 5.57 -8.42
N ASN A 125 6.11 4.68 -9.17
CA ASN A 125 6.85 3.75 -10.01
C ASN A 125 7.41 4.53 -11.20
N GLU A 126 8.70 4.37 -11.53
CA GLU A 126 9.38 5.12 -12.59
C GLU A 126 8.68 5.05 -13.96
N GLY A 127 7.82 4.05 -14.21
CA GLY A 127 7.02 3.92 -15.43
C GLY A 127 5.60 4.48 -15.38
N TRP A 128 5.09 4.83 -14.20
CA TRP A 128 3.73 5.32 -14.03
C TRP A 128 3.76 6.81 -13.71
N GLN A 129 3.43 7.63 -14.72
CA GLN A 129 3.02 9.03 -14.52
C GLN A 129 1.65 9.10 -13.82
N THR A 130 1.45 8.30 -12.77
CA THR A 130 0.24 8.32 -11.98
C THR A 130 0.06 9.73 -11.43
N THR A 131 -1.18 10.20 -11.54
CA THR A 131 -1.69 11.41 -10.92
C THR A 131 -1.70 11.24 -9.40
N ALA A 132 -0.53 11.02 -8.80
CA ALA A 132 -0.35 11.15 -7.38
C ALA A 132 -0.97 12.50 -6.99
N PRO A 133 -1.68 12.58 -5.85
CA PRO A 133 -2.24 13.83 -5.38
C PRO A 133 -1.10 14.84 -5.45
N SER A 134 -1.27 15.91 -6.24
CA SER A 134 -0.20 16.89 -6.44
C SER A 134 0.36 17.21 -5.07
N ALA A 135 1.67 17.14 -4.87
CA ALA A 135 2.29 17.40 -3.57
C ALA A 135 1.77 18.72 -2.92
N SER A 136 1.25 19.63 -3.75
CA SER A 136 0.48 20.81 -3.37
C SER A 136 -0.81 20.52 -2.57
N LEU A 137 -1.63 19.55 -2.98
CA LEU A 137 -2.82 19.12 -2.26
C LEU A 137 -2.41 18.50 -0.93
N THR A 138 -1.53 17.49 -0.91
CA THR A 138 -1.05 16.90 0.35
C THR A 138 -0.49 17.96 1.29
N ARG A 139 0.33 18.90 0.79
CA ARG A 139 0.84 20.02 1.58
C ARG A 139 -0.29 20.90 2.14
N ARG A 140 -1.31 21.22 1.33
CA ARG A 140 -2.46 22.03 1.76
C ARG A 140 -3.31 21.29 2.79
N LEU A 141 -3.51 19.99 2.60
CA LEU A 141 -4.24 19.12 3.54
C LEU A 141 -3.54 19.07 4.89
N LEU A 142 -2.24 18.84 4.87
CA LEU A 142 -1.42 18.92 6.06
C LEU A 142 -1.56 20.31 6.70
N GLN A 143 -1.51 21.41 5.96
CA GLN A 143 -1.65 22.77 6.54
C GLN A 143 -2.98 23.02 7.26
N VAL A 144 -4.09 22.47 6.76
CA VAL A 144 -5.43 22.66 7.36
C VAL A 144 -5.54 21.95 8.72
N GLN A 145 -4.84 20.84 8.90
CA GLN A 145 -4.90 20.07 10.13
C GLN A 145 -3.79 20.51 11.08
N LYS A 146 -4.14 21.20 12.18
CA LYS A 146 -3.16 21.58 13.22
C LYS A 146 -3.20 20.71 14.47
N SER A 147 -4.33 20.10 14.82
CA SER A 147 -4.50 19.38 16.09
C SER A 147 -4.92 17.92 15.97
N THR A 148 -5.47 17.48 14.84
CA THR A 148 -5.99 16.11 14.69
C THR A 148 -4.84 15.09 14.62
N PRO A 149 -4.93 13.94 15.31
CA PRO A 149 -4.01 12.83 15.09
C PRO A 149 -3.93 12.39 13.62
N LEU A 150 -2.75 11.95 13.19
CA LEU A 150 -2.51 11.47 11.84
C LEU A 150 -2.28 9.97 11.80
N LYS A 151 -2.88 9.34 10.80
CA LYS A 151 -2.61 7.97 10.36
C LYS A 151 -1.88 8.06 9.02
N VAL A 152 -0.72 7.45 8.94
CA VAL A 152 0.13 7.54 7.76
C VAL A 152 0.36 6.16 7.21
N PHE A 153 0.12 6.03 5.91
CA PHE A 153 0.37 4.82 5.15
C PHE A 153 1.45 5.12 4.11
N ALA A 154 2.63 4.55 4.28
CA ALA A 154 3.75 4.68 3.37
C ALA A 154 3.99 3.36 2.66
N LEU A 155 3.74 3.35 1.36
CA LEU A 155 3.96 2.21 0.48
C LEU A 155 5.07 2.57 -0.50
N SER A 156 6.15 1.79 -0.51
CA SER A 156 7.07 1.80 -1.63
C SER A 156 6.72 0.63 -2.55
N CYS A 157 6.60 0.90 -3.84
CA CYS A 157 6.51 -0.15 -4.82
C CYS A 157 7.96 -0.56 -5.14
N ALA A 158 8.51 -1.51 -4.40
CA ALA A 158 9.81 -2.08 -4.75
C ALA A 158 9.75 -2.62 -6.19
N GLN A 159 10.60 -2.10 -7.06
CA GLN A 159 10.80 -2.57 -8.42
C GLN A 159 11.20 -4.05 -8.32
N GLY A 160 10.37 -4.95 -8.82
CA GLY A 160 10.77 -6.36 -8.94
C GLY A 160 12.01 -6.43 -9.83
N GLN A 161 13.18 -6.68 -9.24
CA GLN A 161 14.40 -7.28 -9.81
C GLN A 161 14.77 -6.97 -11.28
N TYR A 162 14.43 -5.81 -11.82
CA TYR A 162 15.01 -5.35 -13.09
C TYR A 162 16.28 -4.57 -12.76
N GLU A 163 17.37 -5.30 -12.52
CA GLU A 163 18.71 -4.74 -12.30
C GLU A 163 19.33 -4.07 -13.54
N ASP A 164 18.61 -4.01 -14.67
CA ASP A 164 19.10 -3.35 -15.89
C ASP A 164 18.92 -1.83 -15.80
N SER A 165 19.86 -1.22 -15.08
CA SER A 165 20.03 0.21 -14.87
C SER A 165 20.20 0.95 -16.21
N ILE A 166 19.14 1.61 -16.67
CA ILE A 166 19.24 2.63 -17.71
C ILE A 166 19.86 3.87 -17.07
N LEU A 167 21.18 4.03 -17.25
CA LEU A 167 21.93 5.21 -16.81
C LEU A 167 21.37 6.46 -17.51
N LEU A 168 20.57 7.26 -16.80
CA LEU A 168 20.19 8.58 -17.29
C LEU A 168 21.45 9.49 -17.37
N PRO A 169 21.69 10.23 -18.47
CA PRO A 169 23.00 10.82 -18.76
C PRO A 169 23.41 12.03 -17.89
N ASN A 170 22.57 12.48 -16.96
CA ASN A 170 22.78 13.72 -16.22
C ASN A 170 22.69 13.46 -14.71
N GLY A 171 23.81 13.06 -14.12
CA GLY A 171 23.97 12.57 -12.75
C GLY A 171 23.73 13.59 -11.63
N VAL A 172 22.53 14.18 -11.57
CA VAL A 172 22.01 14.67 -10.29
C VAL A 172 21.44 13.45 -9.58
N PRO A 173 21.99 13.02 -8.42
CA PRO A 173 21.39 11.93 -7.66
C PRO A 173 19.97 12.36 -7.30
N ASP A 174 18.99 11.67 -7.88
CA ASP A 174 17.59 11.97 -7.60
C ASP A 174 17.37 11.80 -6.09
N GLU A 175 16.82 12.84 -5.45
CA GLU A 175 16.45 12.77 -4.04
C GLU A 175 15.48 11.60 -3.91
N SER A 176 15.93 10.54 -3.26
CA SER A 176 15.13 9.32 -3.18
C SER A 176 13.72 9.59 -2.66
N GLU A 177 12.74 8.86 -3.18
CA GLU A 177 11.34 8.99 -2.78
C GLU A 177 11.14 8.82 -1.27
N SER A 178 11.97 8.01 -0.63
CA SER A 178 12.04 7.87 0.82
C SER A 178 12.44 9.16 1.52
N THR A 179 13.49 9.83 1.05
CA THR A 179 13.90 11.14 1.57
C THR A 179 12.78 12.17 1.39
N ARG A 180 12.09 12.15 0.23
CA ARG A 180 10.95 13.04 -0.04
C ARG A 180 9.79 12.78 0.92
N PHE A 181 9.44 11.50 1.15
CA PHE A 181 8.44 11.07 2.11
C PHE A 181 8.79 11.61 3.51
N PHE A 182 10.02 11.40 3.97
CA PHE A 182 10.48 11.85 5.27
C PHE A 182 10.43 13.36 5.44
N ARG A 183 10.91 14.11 4.44
CA ARG A 183 10.83 15.57 4.48
C ARG A 183 9.38 16.06 4.56
N LEU A 184 8.46 15.35 3.92
CA LEU A 184 7.04 15.72 3.91
C LEU A 184 6.34 15.39 5.23
N ILE A 185 6.68 14.28 5.89
CA ILE A 185 6.06 13.85 7.14
C ILE A 185 6.74 14.38 8.41
N ALA A 186 8.06 14.57 8.41
CA ALA A 186 8.83 14.94 9.60
C ALA A 186 8.29 16.18 10.32
N PRO A 187 7.86 17.26 9.62
CA PRO A 187 7.25 18.42 10.30
C PRO A 187 5.99 18.08 11.10
N ARG A 188 5.35 16.93 10.83
CA ARG A 188 4.06 16.50 11.38
C ARG A 188 4.16 15.25 12.25
N ALA A 189 5.36 14.72 12.42
CA ALA A 189 5.61 13.48 13.13
C ALA A 189 5.18 13.53 14.62
N SER A 190 5.14 14.72 15.22
CA SER A 190 4.58 14.93 16.57
C SER A 190 3.08 14.69 16.71
N ARG A 191 2.36 14.48 15.61
CA ARG A 191 0.93 14.17 15.60
C ARG A 191 0.60 12.86 14.92
N THR A 192 1.59 12.17 14.37
CA THR A 192 1.38 10.85 13.79
C THR A 192 1.27 9.84 14.91
N GLU A 193 0.05 9.34 15.12
CA GLU A 193 -0.24 8.30 16.12
C GLU A 193 -0.19 6.91 15.51
N GLU A 194 -0.38 6.80 14.20
CA GLU A 194 -0.38 5.52 13.50
C GLU A 194 0.47 5.63 12.23
N LEU A 195 1.44 4.74 12.07
CA LEU A 195 2.34 4.70 10.92
C LEU A 195 2.42 3.29 10.37
N HIS A 196 2.10 3.14 9.09
CA HIS A 196 2.22 1.91 8.33
C HIS A 196 3.34 2.07 7.32
N ILE A 197 4.34 1.20 7.37
CA ILE A 197 5.48 1.17 6.46
C ILE A 197 5.39 -0.15 5.70
N ILE A 198 5.13 -0.07 4.41
CA ILE A 198 4.86 -1.24 3.56
C ILE A 198 5.82 -1.30 2.39
N ASN A 199 6.48 -2.45 2.24
CA ASN A 199 7.40 -2.77 1.13
C ASN A 199 8.46 -1.69 0.89
N PHE A 200 8.90 -1.07 1.98
CA PHE A 200 9.77 0.10 1.96
C PHE A 200 11.23 -0.31 1.85
N ASP A 201 11.61 -0.95 0.74
CA ASP A 201 13.00 -1.25 0.45
C ASP A 201 13.68 0.01 -0.06
N HIS A 202 14.54 0.59 0.77
CA HIS A 202 15.28 1.78 0.41
C HIS A 202 16.72 1.66 0.86
N ASP A 203 17.65 1.75 -0.10
CA ASP A 203 19.09 1.65 0.15
C ASP A 203 19.58 2.62 1.23
N ALA A 204 19.08 3.85 1.25
CA ALA A 204 19.47 4.86 2.25
C ALA A 204 18.79 4.69 3.62
N LEU A 205 17.96 3.66 3.80
CA LEU A 205 17.39 3.25 5.08
C LEU A 205 17.78 1.81 5.44
N LYS A 206 18.75 1.25 4.74
CA LYS A 206 19.24 -0.10 5.10
C LYS A 206 19.96 -0.08 6.43
N LYS A 207 20.31 1.08 6.99
CA LYS A 207 21.09 1.15 8.24
C LYS A 207 20.23 1.61 9.41
N PRO A 208 20.40 1.00 10.60
CA PRO A 208 19.71 1.41 11.82
C PRO A 208 19.81 2.91 12.18
N PRO A 209 20.94 3.64 11.95
CA PRO A 209 21.05 5.06 12.32
C PRO A 209 20.07 5.98 11.59
N GLU A 210 19.74 5.69 10.34
CA GLU A 210 18.78 6.50 9.57
C GLU A 210 17.37 6.33 10.12
N TRP A 211 16.96 5.08 10.41
CA TRP A 211 15.70 4.79 11.10
C TRP A 211 15.64 5.42 12.49
N ARG A 212 16.76 5.46 13.22
CA ARG A 212 16.80 6.13 14.54
C ARG A 212 16.46 7.61 14.43
N THR A 213 17.12 8.29 13.50
CA THR A 213 16.88 9.70 13.19
C THR A 213 15.42 9.91 12.78
N PHE A 214 14.88 9.03 11.94
CA PHE A 214 13.48 9.08 11.53
C PHE A 214 12.52 8.96 12.72
N PHE A 215 12.57 7.88 13.50
CA PHE A 215 11.65 7.65 14.62
C PHE A 215 11.83 8.64 15.78
N SER A 216 12.98 9.30 15.89
CA SER A 216 13.16 10.40 16.85
C SER A 216 12.18 11.56 16.62
N ALA A 217 11.68 11.73 15.40
CA ALA A 217 10.71 12.78 15.08
C ALA A 217 9.27 12.44 15.52
N PHE A 218 8.98 11.19 15.93
CA PHE A 218 7.63 10.67 16.16
C PHE A 218 7.33 10.40 17.65
N PRO A 219 7.27 11.43 18.51
CA PRO A 219 7.00 11.24 19.94
C PRO A 219 5.59 10.68 20.22
N SER A 220 4.63 10.97 19.34
CA SER A 220 3.21 10.61 19.52
C SER A 220 2.82 9.30 18.85
N LEU A 221 3.77 8.57 18.25
CA LEU A 221 3.48 7.31 17.57
C LEU A 221 3.01 6.26 18.59
N VAL A 222 1.78 5.78 18.42
CA VAL A 222 1.11 4.78 19.27
C VAL A 222 1.11 3.41 18.61
N THR A 223 0.89 3.38 17.29
CA THR A 223 0.78 2.16 16.49
C THR A 223 1.76 2.20 15.33
N LEU A 224 2.64 1.20 15.27
CA LEU A 224 3.55 0.98 14.16
C LEU A 224 3.19 -0.33 13.47
N VAL A 225 2.93 -0.27 12.17
CA VAL A 225 2.76 -1.43 11.32
C VAL A 225 3.90 -1.47 10.33
N VAL A 226 4.63 -2.58 10.32
CA VAL A 226 5.70 -2.84 9.36
C VAL A 226 5.30 -4.03 8.54
N SER A 227 5.16 -3.84 7.24
CA SER A 227 4.80 -4.90 6.29
C SER A 227 5.88 -5.03 5.24
N HIS A 228 6.35 -6.24 5.05
CA HIS A 228 7.52 -6.58 4.24
C HIS A 228 8.80 -5.90 4.74
N ARG A 229 9.94 -6.37 4.22
CA ARG A 229 11.26 -5.88 4.60
C ARG A 229 11.34 -4.34 4.54
N PRO A 230 12.13 -3.68 5.41
CA PRO A 230 13.09 -4.24 6.36
C PRO A 230 12.66 -4.18 7.85
N SER A 231 11.83 -5.13 8.30
CA SER A 231 11.37 -5.19 9.71
C SER A 231 12.52 -5.22 10.72
N LEU A 232 13.57 -6.01 10.47
CA LEU A 232 14.72 -6.15 11.37
C LEU A 232 15.46 -4.83 11.60
N ASN A 233 15.67 -4.03 10.56
CA ASN A 233 16.37 -2.74 10.68
C ASN A 233 15.56 -1.75 11.51
N ILE A 234 14.24 -1.74 11.32
CA ILE A 234 13.32 -0.91 12.09
C ILE A 234 13.34 -1.31 13.56
N ILE A 235 13.21 -2.61 13.87
CA ILE A 235 13.24 -3.11 15.26
C ILE A 235 14.60 -2.80 15.90
N THR A 236 15.70 -3.03 15.19
CA THR A 236 17.06 -2.74 15.67
C THR A 236 17.25 -1.25 15.96
N ALA A 237 16.67 -0.37 15.14
CA ALA A 237 16.71 1.06 15.36
C ALA A 237 15.90 1.49 16.59
N LEU A 238 14.72 0.90 16.80
CA LEU A 238 13.85 1.14 17.96
C LEU A 238 14.42 0.59 19.28
N THR A 239 15.29 -0.42 19.19
CA THR A 239 16.00 -1.00 20.34
C THR A 239 17.03 -0.02 20.89
N LEU A 240 17.13 0.16 22.20
CA LEU A 240 18.14 1.03 22.81
C LEU A 240 19.54 0.43 22.70
N PRO A 241 20.58 1.24 22.44
CA PRO A 241 21.96 0.77 22.50
C PRO A 241 22.29 0.28 23.92
N LYS A 242 23.04 -0.82 24.02
CA LYS A 242 23.41 -1.43 25.31
C LYS A 242 24.24 -0.49 26.21
N GLU A 243 24.99 0.41 25.59
CA GLU A 243 26.00 1.24 26.26
C GLU A 243 25.47 2.56 26.81
N THR A 244 24.18 2.86 26.61
CA THR A 244 23.60 4.16 26.95
C THR A 244 22.38 4.01 27.88
N PRO A 245 22.61 3.87 29.21
CA PRO A 245 21.51 3.70 30.17
C PRO A 245 20.51 4.87 30.13
N ASP A 246 20.97 6.08 29.85
CA ASP A 246 20.14 7.28 29.80
C ASP A 246 19.52 7.55 28.41
N ALA A 247 19.70 6.66 27.44
CA ALA A 247 19.13 6.87 26.11
C ALA A 247 17.59 6.87 26.17
N THR A 248 16.96 7.87 25.56
CA THR A 248 15.49 7.93 25.47
C THR A 248 14.98 6.97 24.41
N PHE A 249 13.78 6.41 24.62
CA PHE A 249 13.14 5.61 23.57
C PHE A 249 12.80 6.49 22.38
N LEU A 250 13.02 5.92 21.20
CA LEU A 250 12.36 6.38 19.99
C LEU A 250 10.89 5.97 20.06
N ALA A 251 9.99 6.86 19.63
CA ALA A 251 8.54 6.66 19.78
C ALA A 251 8.15 6.21 21.22
N PRO A 252 8.32 7.08 22.23
CA PRO A 252 8.02 6.74 23.61
C PRO A 252 6.56 6.32 23.83
N ASN A 253 5.61 6.72 23.00
CA ASN A 253 4.21 6.31 23.17
C ASN A 253 3.83 5.03 22.40
N LEU A 254 4.79 4.36 21.76
CA LEU A 254 4.53 3.16 20.96
C LEU A 254 4.01 2.04 21.87
N SER A 255 2.76 1.64 21.65
CA SER A 255 2.09 0.60 22.44
C SER A 255 1.66 -0.59 21.60
N THR A 256 1.52 -0.41 20.29
CA THR A 256 1.13 -1.45 19.34
C THR A 256 2.18 -1.57 18.25
N LEU A 257 2.76 -2.77 18.09
CA LEU A 257 3.66 -3.11 17.01
C LEU A 257 3.08 -4.30 16.24
N ARG A 258 2.87 -4.11 14.94
CA ARG A 258 2.44 -5.19 14.03
C ARG A 258 3.50 -5.42 12.97
N ILE A 259 3.89 -6.67 12.77
CA ILE A 259 4.90 -7.05 11.80
C ILE A 259 4.29 -8.08 10.86
N TYR A 260 4.23 -7.73 9.58
CA TYR A 260 3.82 -8.59 8.50
C TYR A 260 5.07 -8.90 7.67
N ASP A 261 5.67 -10.07 7.83
CA ASP A 261 6.93 -10.37 7.14
C ASP A 261 6.98 -11.82 6.66
N ASN A 262 7.45 -12.00 5.43
CA ASN A 262 7.70 -13.30 4.83
C ASN A 262 8.89 -14.00 5.49
N GLN A 263 9.73 -13.23 6.18
CA GLN A 263 10.80 -13.74 7.02
C GLN A 263 10.45 -13.53 8.48
N ILE A 264 10.72 -14.56 9.26
CA ILE A 264 10.53 -14.51 10.70
C ILE A 264 11.47 -13.42 11.26
N PRO A 265 10.96 -12.36 11.90
CA PRO A 265 11.81 -11.37 12.53
C PRO A 265 12.67 -12.05 13.60
N SER A 266 13.86 -11.51 13.85
CA SER A 266 14.72 -12.04 14.92
C SER A 266 14.00 -11.94 16.26
N VAL A 267 13.53 -13.08 16.79
CA VAL A 267 12.82 -13.13 18.07
C VAL A 267 13.71 -12.62 19.20
N LEU A 268 15.02 -12.85 19.12
CA LEU A 268 15.98 -12.25 20.04
C LEU A 268 15.96 -10.72 19.99
N CYS A 269 15.89 -10.12 18.80
CA CYS A 269 15.83 -8.66 18.67
C CYS A 269 14.51 -8.10 19.23
N LEU A 270 13.40 -8.80 18.96
CA LEU A 270 12.09 -8.45 19.48
C LEU A 270 12.00 -8.59 21.01
N SER A 271 12.57 -9.65 21.58
CA SER A 271 12.58 -9.87 23.03
C SER A 271 13.40 -8.78 23.73
N ILE A 272 14.60 -8.47 23.23
CA ILE A 272 15.43 -7.38 23.76
C ILE A 272 14.67 -6.04 23.69
N PHE A 273 14.02 -5.75 22.57
CA PHE A 273 13.22 -4.53 22.41
C PHE A 273 12.07 -4.45 23.44
N ALA A 274 11.29 -5.52 23.56
CA ALA A 274 10.15 -5.56 24.49
C ALA A 274 10.60 -5.47 25.96
N GLU A 275 11.63 -6.24 26.35
CA GLU A 275 12.21 -6.24 27.69
C GLU A 275 12.74 -4.85 28.08
N GLN A 276 13.47 -4.18 27.18
CA GLN A 276 13.96 -2.84 27.43
C GLN A 276 12.82 -1.85 27.72
N ARG A 277 11.74 -1.93 26.94
CA ARG A 277 10.55 -1.10 27.10
C ARG A 277 9.82 -1.36 28.42
N ASP A 278 9.60 -2.62 28.77
CA ASP A 278 8.95 -3.02 30.01
C ASP A 278 9.72 -2.53 31.25
N ARG A 279 11.05 -2.71 31.28
CA ARG A 279 11.94 -2.23 32.36
C ARG A 279 11.83 -0.74 32.67
N ARG A 280 11.30 0.04 31.74
CA ARG A 280 11.17 1.50 31.85
C ARG A 280 9.70 1.94 31.91
N ASN A 281 8.81 1.03 32.30
CA ASN A 281 7.36 1.26 32.39
C ASN A 281 6.74 1.74 31.08
N ASN A 282 7.25 1.22 29.95
CA ASN A 282 6.79 1.57 28.61
C ASN A 282 6.40 0.33 27.79
N ARG A 283 5.78 -0.62 28.49
CA ARG A 283 5.38 -1.93 28.00
C ARG A 283 4.54 -1.83 26.72
N LEU A 284 4.78 -2.73 25.76
CA LEU A 284 3.89 -2.88 24.62
C LEU A 284 2.58 -3.53 25.07
N ARG A 285 1.47 -3.00 24.60
CA ARG A 285 0.15 -3.62 24.79
C ARG A 285 -0.06 -4.76 23.82
N LEU A 286 0.28 -4.54 22.55
CA LEU A 286 0.10 -5.53 21.50
C LEU A 286 1.38 -5.67 20.67
N LEU A 287 1.86 -6.91 20.58
CA LEU A 287 2.82 -7.33 19.57
C LEU A 287 2.14 -8.38 18.68
N GLU A 288 1.90 -8.03 17.42
CA GLU A 288 1.28 -8.93 16.46
C GLU A 288 2.29 -9.29 15.37
N ILE A 289 2.53 -10.58 15.17
CA ILE A 289 3.44 -11.10 14.15
C ILE A 289 2.64 -11.98 13.19
N ILE A 290 2.60 -11.54 11.94
CA ILE A 290 1.92 -12.23 10.85
C ILE A 290 2.98 -12.64 9.85
N SER A 291 3.14 -13.94 9.66
CA SER A 291 4.05 -14.47 8.65
C SER A 291 3.28 -15.13 7.53
N ALA A 292 3.48 -14.60 6.32
CA ALA A 292 3.00 -15.23 5.10
C ALA A 292 4.06 -16.22 4.62
N SER A 293 3.70 -17.50 4.62
CA SER A 293 4.53 -18.54 4.00
C SER A 293 4.15 -18.62 2.53
N THR A 294 5.01 -18.11 1.65
CA THR A 294 4.92 -18.45 0.24
C THR A 294 5.41 -19.88 0.08
N SER A 295 4.50 -20.83 -0.16
CA SER A 295 4.92 -22.13 -0.65
C SER A 295 5.72 -21.88 -1.94
N PRO A 296 6.94 -22.42 -2.09
CA PRO A 296 7.65 -22.30 -3.36
C PRO A 296 6.71 -22.76 -4.47
N PRO A 297 6.61 -22.04 -5.59
CA PRO A 297 5.72 -22.42 -6.67
C PRO A 297 6.03 -23.88 -7.02
N SER A 298 5.05 -24.76 -6.82
CA SER A 298 5.23 -26.19 -7.06
C SER A 298 5.71 -26.34 -8.50
N SER A 299 6.93 -26.79 -8.69
CA SER A 299 7.58 -26.98 -9.99
C SER A 299 6.92 -28.06 -10.87
N GLY A 300 5.70 -28.48 -10.52
CA GLY A 300 4.94 -29.57 -11.14
C GLY A 300 4.04 -29.17 -12.31
N TRP A 301 3.99 -27.89 -12.71
CA TRP A 301 3.44 -27.56 -14.03
C TRP A 301 4.51 -27.88 -15.06
N GLY A 302 4.53 -29.14 -15.49
CA GLY A 302 5.33 -29.57 -16.63
C GLY A 302 5.14 -28.55 -17.75
N THR A 303 6.25 -27.95 -18.17
CA THR A 303 6.27 -27.17 -19.40
C THR A 303 5.62 -28.04 -20.48
N PRO A 304 4.56 -27.57 -21.17
CA PRO A 304 4.10 -28.30 -22.34
C PRO A 304 5.29 -28.33 -23.29
N THR A 305 5.84 -29.52 -23.50
CA THR A 305 6.87 -29.75 -24.51
C THR A 305 6.29 -29.32 -25.84
N VAL A 306 6.63 -28.11 -26.27
CA VAL A 306 6.38 -27.65 -27.62
C VAL A 306 7.21 -28.56 -28.52
N ASN A 307 6.56 -29.56 -29.11
CA ASN A 307 7.14 -30.34 -30.20
C ASN A 307 7.56 -29.36 -31.30
N ALA A 308 8.87 -29.16 -31.43
CA ALA A 308 9.44 -28.39 -32.51
C ALA A 308 9.12 -29.08 -33.83
N HIS A 309 8.25 -28.46 -34.62
CA HIS A 309 8.12 -28.79 -36.04
C HIS A 309 9.42 -28.37 -36.77
N PRO A 310 9.95 -29.19 -37.69
CA PRO A 310 11.12 -28.82 -38.48
C PRO A 310 10.72 -27.77 -39.53
N SER A 311 11.36 -26.59 -39.48
CA SER A 311 11.33 -25.62 -40.58
C SER A 311 12.23 -26.11 -41.72
N PRO A 312 11.79 -25.98 -42.99
CA PRO A 312 12.62 -26.30 -44.14
C PRO A 312 13.50 -25.11 -44.57
N ASN A 313 14.77 -25.44 -44.84
CA ASN A 313 15.69 -24.81 -45.79
C ASN A 313 15.86 -23.29 -45.80
N THR A 314 17.01 -22.84 -45.28
CA THR A 314 17.84 -21.88 -46.00
C THR A 314 19.31 -22.35 -45.99
N HIS A 315 19.80 -22.50 -47.21
CA HIS A 315 21.11 -22.98 -47.61
C HIS A 315 22.06 -21.78 -47.70
N VAL A 316 23.15 -21.75 -46.91
CA VAL A 316 24.39 -21.03 -47.23
C VAL A 316 25.56 -21.77 -46.60
N ASP A 317 26.52 -22.11 -47.44
CA ASP A 317 27.75 -22.85 -47.17
C ASP A 317 28.75 -22.08 -46.29
N ASN A 318 29.43 -22.75 -45.37
CA ASN A 318 30.91 -22.89 -45.39
C ASN A 318 31.49 -23.64 -44.17
N TYR A 319 32.22 -24.71 -44.49
CA TYR A 319 33.48 -25.21 -43.90
C TYR A 319 33.78 -25.00 -42.40
N ASN A 320 33.76 -26.10 -41.63
CA ASN A 320 34.99 -26.80 -41.22
C ASN A 320 34.69 -28.19 -40.60
N GLN A 321 35.31 -29.23 -41.16
CA GLN A 321 35.48 -30.57 -40.58
C GLN A 321 36.55 -30.49 -39.47
N GLN A 322 36.39 -31.14 -38.31
CA GLN A 322 36.99 -32.43 -37.87
C GLN A 322 36.88 -32.35 -36.32
N ASP A 323 36.59 -33.36 -35.51
CA ASP A 323 36.78 -34.81 -35.61
C ASP A 323 35.73 -35.56 -34.77
N GLN A 324 35.47 -36.80 -35.20
CA GLN A 324 34.76 -37.86 -34.50
C GLN A 324 35.51 -38.36 -33.26
N GLN A 325 34.78 -38.82 -32.24
CA GLN A 325 34.81 -40.23 -31.84
C GLN A 325 33.68 -40.62 -30.89
N ALA A 326 33.25 -41.86 -31.06
CA ALA A 326 32.07 -42.51 -30.56
C ALA A 326 32.27 -43.11 -29.16
N PHE A 327 31.18 -43.39 -28.45
CA PHE A 327 30.96 -44.72 -27.88
C PHE A 327 29.47 -45.05 -27.77
N ASP A 328 29.20 -46.30 -28.09
CA ASP A 328 27.94 -46.97 -28.36
C ASP A 328 27.19 -47.42 -27.10
N ASN A 329 25.87 -47.48 -27.29
CA ASN A 329 24.92 -48.53 -26.88
C ASN A 329 24.83 -49.04 -25.43
N GLY A 330 23.58 -49.07 -24.96
CA GLY A 330 23.13 -49.95 -23.89
C GLY A 330 21.64 -49.79 -23.62
N GLY A 331 20.81 -50.40 -24.46
CA GLY A 331 19.37 -50.49 -24.25
C GLY A 331 18.98 -51.37 -23.07
N SER A 332 17.77 -51.16 -22.56
CA SER A 332 16.99 -52.23 -21.91
C SER A 332 15.52 -51.81 -21.88
N ASP A 333 14.72 -52.56 -22.63
CA ASP A 333 13.28 -52.69 -22.47
C ASP A 333 12.94 -53.12 -21.04
N HIS A 334 11.93 -52.51 -20.43
CA HIS A 334 11.10 -53.18 -19.44
C HIS A 334 9.65 -52.70 -19.52
N ILE A 335 8.82 -53.61 -20.03
CA ILE A 335 7.36 -53.59 -19.97
C ILE A 335 6.96 -54.16 -18.60
N GLY A 336 6.20 -53.37 -17.84
CA GLY A 336 5.46 -53.79 -16.65
C GLY A 336 4.67 -52.58 -16.16
N GLY A 337 3.34 -52.56 -16.21
CA GLY A 337 2.47 -53.46 -15.45
C GLY A 337 1.80 -52.57 -14.40
N GLY A 338 0.55 -52.19 -14.66
CA GLY A 338 -0.14 -51.17 -13.88
C GLY A 338 -0.50 -51.59 -12.45
N GLN A 339 -0.81 -50.59 -11.63
CA GLN A 339 -1.82 -50.69 -10.58
C GLN A 339 -2.25 -49.28 -10.18
N GLY A 340 -3.56 -49.03 -10.30
CA GLY A 340 -4.20 -47.81 -9.83
C GLY A 340 -4.23 -47.80 -8.30
N GLY A 341 -3.46 -46.90 -7.70
CA GLY A 341 -3.58 -46.53 -6.30
C GLY A 341 -4.57 -45.39 -6.16
N THR A 342 -5.70 -45.65 -5.51
CA THR A 342 -6.59 -44.62 -4.97
C THR A 342 -5.82 -43.88 -3.87
N GLY A 343 -5.18 -42.78 -4.25
CA GLY A 343 -4.49 -41.89 -3.32
C GLY A 343 -5.50 -41.26 -2.37
N ASN A 344 -5.53 -41.76 -1.14
CA ASN A 344 -6.02 -40.99 -0.01
C ASN A 344 -5.21 -39.70 0.01
N ARG A 345 -5.85 -38.56 -0.31
CA ARG A 345 -5.34 -37.25 0.06
C ARG A 345 -5.30 -37.23 1.58
N GLU A 346 -4.16 -37.59 2.15
CA GLU A 346 -3.80 -37.15 3.49
C GLU A 346 -4.10 -35.65 3.55
N LEU A 347 -4.93 -35.27 4.52
CA LEU A 347 -5.04 -33.88 4.94
C LEU A 347 -3.61 -33.44 5.27
N GLU A 348 -3.00 -32.65 4.39
CA GLU A 348 -1.69 -32.05 4.62
C GLU A 348 -1.78 -31.29 5.95
N VAL A 349 -1.13 -31.86 6.97
CA VAL A 349 -1.02 -31.24 8.28
C VAL A 349 -0.16 -30.01 8.08
N HIS A 350 -0.84 -28.86 8.00
CA HIS A 350 -0.24 -27.55 7.78
C HIS A 350 1.00 -27.35 8.65
N PRO A 351 2.12 -26.84 8.10
CA PRO A 351 3.33 -26.62 8.86
C PRO A 351 3.09 -25.58 9.95
N ARG A 352 2.96 -26.05 11.19
CA ARG A 352 2.99 -25.20 12.39
C ARG A 352 4.31 -24.42 12.41
N TRP A 353 4.31 -23.23 13.01
CA TRP A 353 5.55 -22.53 13.34
C TRP A 353 6.53 -23.48 14.05
N PRO A 354 7.86 -23.34 13.86
CA PRO A 354 8.82 -24.13 14.63
C PRO A 354 8.50 -24.02 16.12
N SER A 355 8.39 -25.15 16.82
CA SER A 355 7.96 -25.17 18.23
C SER A 355 8.86 -24.31 19.13
N VAL A 356 10.16 -24.26 18.83
CA VAL A 356 11.15 -23.42 19.51
C VAL A 356 10.78 -21.94 19.40
N LEU A 357 10.41 -21.49 18.20
CA LEU A 357 10.05 -20.10 17.97
C LEU A 357 8.76 -19.72 18.72
N VAL A 358 7.76 -20.62 18.72
CA VAL A 358 6.52 -20.40 19.45
C VAL A 358 6.80 -20.30 20.95
N ALA A 359 7.67 -21.17 21.48
CA ALA A 359 8.08 -21.10 22.88
C ALA A 359 8.77 -19.75 23.18
N ASP A 360 9.72 -19.32 22.34
CA ASP A 360 10.40 -18.03 22.52
C ASP A 360 9.41 -16.85 22.47
N LEU A 361 8.45 -16.86 21.56
CA LEU A 361 7.42 -15.82 21.46
C LEU A 361 6.46 -15.82 22.66
N ILE A 362 6.13 -16.99 23.21
CA ILE A 362 5.33 -17.09 24.44
C ILE A 362 6.08 -16.46 25.62
N THR A 363 7.40 -16.65 25.73
CA THR A 363 8.19 -16.00 26.80
C THR A 363 8.16 -14.48 26.73
N MET A 364 7.85 -13.88 25.57
CA MET A 364 7.67 -12.43 25.45
C MET A 364 6.42 -11.91 26.18
N GLY A 365 5.47 -12.79 26.55
CA GLY A 365 4.31 -12.42 27.37
C GLY A 365 4.69 -11.83 28.73
N ASP A 366 5.92 -12.05 29.21
CA ASP A 366 6.42 -11.40 30.41
C ASP A 366 6.58 -9.87 30.20
N TYR A 367 6.90 -9.44 28.98
CA TYR A 367 7.24 -8.06 28.60
C TYR A 367 6.20 -7.34 27.72
N VAL A 368 5.19 -8.06 27.25
CA VAL A 368 4.12 -7.54 26.37
C VAL A 368 2.78 -7.99 26.92
N GLU A 369 1.77 -7.12 26.94
CA GLU A 369 0.44 -7.51 27.48
C GLU A 369 -0.24 -8.58 26.62
N THR A 370 -0.11 -8.51 25.30
CA THR A 370 -0.68 -9.48 24.36
C THR A 370 0.28 -9.73 23.19
N VAL A 371 0.59 -11.00 22.95
CA VAL A 371 1.42 -11.45 21.82
C VAL A 371 0.55 -12.32 20.93
N ASP A 372 0.28 -11.84 19.72
CA ASP A 372 -0.50 -12.54 18.71
C ASP A 372 0.40 -13.00 17.57
N CYS A 373 0.34 -14.28 17.24
CA CYS A 373 1.18 -14.87 16.20
C CYS A 373 0.31 -15.65 15.22
N THR A 374 0.21 -15.16 13.99
CA THR A 374 -0.61 -15.79 12.95
C THR A 374 0.28 -16.20 11.78
N LYS A 375 0.15 -17.47 11.35
CA LYS A 375 0.71 -17.92 10.08
C LYS A 375 -0.38 -17.88 9.03
N VAL A 376 -0.14 -17.17 7.94
CA VAL A 376 -1.03 -17.14 6.79
C VAL A 376 -0.40 -17.96 5.67
N GLU A 377 -1.12 -18.99 5.22
CA GLU A 377 -0.71 -19.76 4.05
C GLU A 377 -1.38 -19.19 2.81
N MET A 378 -0.58 -18.72 1.85
CA MET A 378 -1.10 -18.27 0.58
C MET A 378 -1.38 -19.48 -0.32
N GLY A 379 -2.65 -19.87 -0.42
CA GLY A 379 -3.09 -20.87 -1.39
C GLY A 379 -3.01 -20.33 -2.84
N ALA A 380 -2.70 -21.20 -3.80
CA ALA A 380 -2.49 -20.84 -5.21
C ALA A 380 -3.74 -20.34 -5.98
N ALA A 381 -4.93 -20.36 -5.37
CA ALA A 381 -6.19 -19.99 -6.00
C ALA A 381 -7.16 -19.34 -5.01
N PHE A 382 -7.02 -18.05 -4.76
CA PHE A 382 -8.11 -17.25 -4.20
C PHE A 382 -8.91 -16.63 -5.35
N ASP A 383 -9.93 -17.37 -5.82
CA ASP A 383 -11.05 -16.76 -6.56
C ASP A 383 -11.91 -16.00 -5.55
N ILE A 384 -12.06 -14.70 -5.78
CA ILE A 384 -12.67 -13.74 -4.86
C ILE A 384 -14.18 -13.99 -4.79
N VAL A 385 -14.64 -14.73 -3.78
CA VAL A 385 -15.99 -14.53 -3.21
C VAL A 385 -15.83 -13.67 -1.97
N SER A 386 -16.24 -12.42 -2.08
CA SER A 386 -16.26 -11.40 -1.03
C SER A 386 -17.23 -11.77 0.10
N GLN A 387 -16.85 -12.71 0.95
CA GLN A 387 -17.47 -12.87 2.26
C GLN A 387 -16.57 -12.27 3.33
N ARG A 388 -17.12 -11.25 3.99
CA ARG A 388 -16.65 -10.58 5.21
C ARG A 388 -15.83 -11.52 6.11
N PRO A 389 -14.79 -11.05 6.81
CA PRO A 389 -14.28 -11.86 7.90
C PRO A 389 -15.42 -12.05 8.92
N PRO A 390 -15.72 -13.29 9.35
CA PRO A 390 -16.53 -13.49 10.53
C PRO A 390 -15.77 -12.87 11.70
N ARG A 391 -16.49 -12.19 12.59
CA ARG A 391 -15.98 -11.68 13.87
C ARG A 391 -15.03 -12.72 14.48
N ALA A 392 -13.74 -12.40 14.54
CA ALA A 392 -12.76 -13.30 15.13
C ALA A 392 -13.16 -13.56 16.58
N PHE A 393 -13.34 -14.85 16.88
CA PHE A 393 -13.76 -15.36 18.16
C PHE A 393 -12.65 -15.18 19.21
N THR A 394 -12.99 -14.52 20.30
CA THR A 394 -12.22 -14.53 21.56
C THR A 394 -12.32 -15.90 22.22
N TRP A 395 -11.44 -16.85 21.85
CA TRP A 395 -11.23 -18.08 22.61
C TRP A 395 -9.76 -18.48 22.53
N LEU A 396 -8.97 -18.09 23.56
CA LEU A 396 -7.84 -18.85 24.12
C LEU A 396 -7.16 -18.04 25.25
N ALA A 397 -7.83 -17.94 26.41
CA ALA A 397 -7.20 -17.58 27.68
C ALA A 397 -7.93 -18.13 28.92
N GLN A 398 -8.83 -19.12 28.77
CA GLN A 398 -9.70 -19.58 29.87
C GLN A 398 -9.68 -21.08 30.14
N MET A 399 -8.60 -21.79 29.77
CA MET A 399 -8.46 -23.22 30.08
C MET A 399 -7.16 -23.64 30.77
N MET A 400 -6.41 -22.71 31.34
CA MET A 400 -5.40 -23.03 32.35
C MET A 400 -5.40 -21.95 33.41
N PHE A 401 -6.26 -22.11 34.42
CA PHE A 401 -6.08 -21.83 35.86
C PHE A 401 -7.44 -21.89 36.57
#